data_AF-A0A4S4ZZ35-F1
#
_entry.id   AF-A0A4S4ZZ35-F1
#
_cell.length_a   1.000
_cell.length_b   1.000
_cell.length_c   1.000
_cell.angle_alpha   90.00
_cell.angle_beta   90.00
_cell.angle_gamma   90.00
#
_symmetry.space_group_name_H-M   'P 1'
#
loop_
_entity.id
_entity.type
_entity.pdbx_description
1 polymer ?
#
loop_
_entity_poly.entity_id
_entity_poly.type
_entity_poly.pdbx_seq_one_letter_code
_entity_poly.pdbx_strand_id
1 'polypeptide(L)'
;MKLVVQIPCLNEEETLPLVLESIPREIPGIDEIVVLVIDDGCSDRTVEIARQHGVTEFVHHARNQGLGRSFHDGVVRALELGADIVVNTDGDNQYPQDQITNLVQPIVHGKADIVIADRQVHLVEHFSWAKKKLQKLGSRVVNRAAGTELPDAASGFRAYSRESLMVLNTITRFSYCMETIIQAGNKRLRIESIPVTTNAKTRESRLFKSTPEHVVKSGAAIVRSSLMYKPYAVFAWLTAIFGLLGLIPFVRYFVLWLGDREGGHVQSLLLGSLLLIIAFMSLMLGVISDLIRTNRILIEINLEHTKKARFGKSGTEMMRDQTSVPQFDAPMAAAKASGTARP
;
A
#
# COMPACT_ATOMS: atom_id res chain seq x y z
N MET A 1 19.88 -1.15 -13.63
CA MET A 1 18.99 -1.12 -12.45
C MET A 1 19.05 -2.47 -11.74
N LYS A 2 18.82 -2.51 -10.42
CA LYS A 2 18.67 -3.73 -9.62
C LYS A 2 17.21 -4.11 -9.43
N LEU A 3 16.84 -5.34 -9.80
CA LEU A 3 15.52 -5.93 -9.59
C LEU A 3 15.57 -6.90 -8.41
N VAL A 4 14.66 -6.75 -7.45
CA VAL A 4 14.41 -7.78 -6.43
C VAL A 4 13.06 -8.44 -6.70
N VAL A 5 13.05 -9.75 -6.90
CA VAL A 5 11.84 -10.58 -6.97
C VAL A 5 11.58 -11.14 -5.59
N GLN A 6 10.57 -10.60 -4.90
CA GLN A 6 10.17 -11.08 -3.59
C GLN A 6 9.07 -12.16 -3.70
N ILE A 7 9.22 -13.21 -2.89
CA ILE A 7 8.33 -14.38 -2.89
C ILE A 7 7.94 -14.70 -1.45
N PRO A 8 6.77 -14.28 -0.98
CA PRO A 8 6.22 -14.73 0.28
C PRO A 8 5.86 -16.21 0.22
N CYS A 9 6.37 -17.00 1.15
CA CYS A 9 6.15 -18.42 1.25
C CYS A 9 5.61 -18.80 2.63
N LEU A 10 4.66 -19.74 2.62
CA LEU A 10 4.19 -20.43 3.81
C LEU A 10 3.90 -21.87 3.38
N ASN A 11 4.86 -22.76 3.60
CA ASN A 11 4.78 -24.18 3.22
C ASN A 11 4.48 -24.41 1.72
N GLU A 12 5.45 -24.11 0.86
CA GLU A 12 5.39 -24.22 -0.60
C GLU A 12 6.51 -25.13 -1.15
N GLU A 13 6.93 -26.16 -0.40
CA GLU A 13 8.06 -27.01 -0.78
C GLU A 13 7.90 -27.70 -2.15
N GLU A 14 6.67 -28.02 -2.55
CA GLU A 14 6.38 -28.70 -3.82
C GLU A 14 6.38 -27.74 -5.03
N THR A 15 5.93 -26.49 -4.84
CA THR A 15 5.69 -25.54 -5.93
C THR A 15 6.81 -24.54 -6.12
N LEU A 16 7.55 -24.21 -5.06
CA LEU A 16 8.62 -23.22 -5.11
C LEU A 16 9.70 -23.51 -6.17
N PRO A 17 10.14 -24.76 -6.41
CA PRO A 17 11.08 -25.07 -7.50
C PRO A 17 10.60 -24.54 -8.86
N LEU A 18 9.33 -24.78 -9.21
CA LEU A 18 8.73 -24.33 -10.46
C LEU A 18 8.70 -22.81 -10.57
N VAL A 19 8.45 -22.11 -9.46
CA VAL A 19 8.48 -20.65 -9.38
C VAL A 19 9.90 -20.13 -9.63
N LEU A 20 10.90 -20.72 -8.97
CA LEU A 20 12.29 -20.25 -9.07
C LEU A 20 12.88 -20.49 -10.46
N GLU A 21 12.56 -21.63 -11.08
CA GLU A 21 13.05 -21.99 -12.41
C GLU A 21 12.45 -21.13 -13.53
N SER A 22 11.25 -20.58 -13.34
CA SER A 22 10.52 -19.78 -14.32
C SER A 22 10.83 -18.28 -14.24
N ILE A 23 11.57 -17.82 -13.22
CA ILE A 23 12.01 -16.42 -13.14
C ILE A 23 13.04 -16.14 -14.26
N PRO A 24 12.84 -15.07 -15.06
CA PRO A 24 13.78 -14.67 -16.10
C PRO A 24 15.17 -14.40 -15.52
N ARG A 25 16.20 -14.92 -16.18
CA ARG A 25 17.61 -14.70 -15.79
C ARG A 25 18.16 -13.37 -16.29
N GLU A 26 17.62 -12.87 -17.38
CA GLU A 26 18.04 -11.61 -18.02
C GLU A 26 16.80 -10.82 -18.43
N ILE A 27 16.81 -9.51 -18.14
CA ILE A 27 15.75 -8.58 -18.51
C ILE A 27 16.42 -7.30 -19.04
N PRO A 28 16.06 -6.81 -20.24
CA PRO A 28 16.64 -5.58 -20.77
C PRO A 28 16.47 -4.40 -19.80
N GLY A 29 17.57 -3.69 -19.52
CA GLY A 29 17.62 -2.56 -18.58
C GLY A 29 17.83 -2.94 -17.10
N ILE A 30 17.88 -4.23 -16.79
CA ILE A 30 18.17 -4.75 -15.45
C ILE A 30 19.56 -5.38 -15.46
N ASP A 31 20.44 -4.90 -14.58
CA ASP A 31 21.83 -5.36 -14.48
C ASP A 31 21.97 -6.53 -13.51
N GLU A 32 21.09 -6.58 -12.50
CA GLU A 32 21.14 -7.57 -11.42
C GLU A 32 19.71 -7.97 -11.04
N ILE A 33 19.45 -9.28 -11.00
CA ILE A 33 18.19 -9.86 -10.53
C ILE A 33 18.49 -10.65 -9.25
N VAL A 34 17.85 -10.26 -8.15
CA VAL A 34 17.98 -10.91 -6.85
C VAL A 34 16.65 -11.53 -6.47
N VAL A 35 16.65 -12.81 -6.12
CA VAL A 35 15.46 -13.47 -5.58
C VAL A 35 15.49 -13.38 -4.06
N LEU A 36 14.41 -12.89 -3.46
CA LEU A 36 14.22 -12.73 -2.03
C LEU A 36 13.04 -13.60 -1.57
N VAL A 37 13.30 -14.61 -0.74
CA VAL A 37 12.23 -15.44 -0.18
C VAL A 37 11.85 -14.95 1.22
N ILE A 38 10.55 -14.70 1.44
CA ILE A 38 10.02 -14.36 2.76
C ILE A 38 9.38 -15.60 3.35
N ASP A 39 10.10 -16.21 4.28
CA ASP A 39 9.65 -17.34 5.08
C ASP A 39 8.68 -16.84 6.17
N ASP A 40 7.37 -16.97 5.92
CA ASP A 40 6.32 -16.57 6.86
C ASP A 40 6.06 -17.63 7.95
N GLY A 41 7.12 -18.24 8.48
CA GLY A 41 7.06 -19.29 9.49
C GLY A 41 6.70 -20.66 8.90
N CYS A 42 7.41 -21.06 7.85
CA CYS A 42 7.29 -22.38 7.25
C CYS A 42 7.69 -23.48 8.26
N SER A 43 7.00 -24.61 8.18
CA SER A 43 7.24 -25.82 8.96
C SER A 43 7.75 -26.98 8.12
N ASP A 44 7.84 -26.80 6.80
CA ASP A 44 8.26 -27.79 5.80
C ASP A 44 9.66 -27.45 5.24
N ARG A 45 10.08 -28.10 4.15
CA ARG A 45 11.41 -27.88 3.56
C ARG A 45 11.51 -26.68 2.62
N THR A 46 10.53 -25.77 2.61
CA THR A 46 10.50 -24.61 1.69
C THR A 46 11.81 -23.83 1.66
N VAL A 47 12.37 -23.52 2.84
CA VAL A 47 13.61 -22.73 2.96
C VAL A 47 14.84 -23.51 2.47
N GLU A 48 14.89 -24.81 2.76
CA GLU A 48 15.98 -25.69 2.29
C GLU A 48 15.99 -25.76 0.76
N ILE A 49 14.82 -25.96 0.16
CA ILE A 49 14.65 -26.02 -1.29
C ILE A 49 15.04 -24.68 -1.93
N ALA A 50 14.60 -23.55 -1.38
CA ALA A 50 15.00 -22.23 -1.87
C ALA A 50 16.54 -22.08 -1.94
N ARG A 51 17.26 -22.53 -0.90
CA ARG A 51 18.74 -22.51 -0.87
C ARG A 51 19.35 -23.43 -1.92
N GLN A 52 18.79 -24.63 -2.12
CA GLN A 52 19.25 -25.56 -3.15
C GLN A 52 19.10 -24.99 -4.57
N HIS A 53 18.09 -24.14 -4.78
CA HIS A 53 17.88 -23.41 -6.04
C HIS A 53 18.66 -22.09 -6.13
N GLY A 54 19.61 -21.85 -5.22
CA GLY A 54 20.53 -20.70 -5.29
C GLY A 54 19.97 -19.39 -4.73
N VAL A 55 18.85 -19.41 -4.01
CA VAL A 55 18.36 -18.22 -3.30
C VAL A 55 19.32 -17.91 -2.15
N THR A 56 19.86 -16.69 -2.12
CA THR A 56 20.79 -16.21 -1.09
C THR A 56 20.11 -15.28 -0.08
N GLU A 57 19.03 -14.62 -0.47
CA GLU A 57 18.38 -13.59 0.34
C GLU A 57 17.06 -14.09 0.95
N PHE A 58 16.93 -13.88 2.26
CA PHE A 58 15.79 -14.35 3.04
C PHE A 58 15.31 -13.33 4.05
N VAL A 59 14.01 -13.34 4.32
CA VAL A 59 13.40 -12.79 5.54
C VAL A 59 12.75 -13.94 6.30
N HIS A 60 13.03 -14.07 7.59
CA HIS A 60 12.50 -15.15 8.43
C HIS A 60 11.52 -14.62 9.48
N HIS A 61 10.33 -15.19 9.53
CA HIS A 61 9.37 -14.97 10.60
C HIS A 61 9.33 -16.18 11.54
N ALA A 62 9.36 -15.93 12.86
CA ALA A 62 9.26 -16.99 13.86
C ALA A 62 7.90 -17.71 13.87
N ARG A 63 6.87 -17.10 13.27
CA ARG A 63 5.53 -17.65 13.08
C ARG A 63 4.85 -16.88 11.96
N ASN A 64 3.81 -17.46 11.38
CA ASN A 64 2.94 -16.80 10.41
C ASN A 64 2.47 -15.41 10.90
N GLN A 65 2.86 -14.39 10.14
CA GLN A 65 2.47 -12.99 10.34
C GLN A 65 1.40 -12.54 9.33
N GLY A 66 1.21 -13.30 8.26
CA GLY A 66 0.25 -13.04 7.20
C GLY A 66 0.85 -12.25 6.03
N LEU A 67 0.22 -12.42 4.85
CA LEU A 67 0.71 -11.91 3.57
C LEU A 67 1.05 -10.41 3.56
N GLY A 68 0.22 -9.59 4.21
CA GLY A 68 0.47 -8.14 4.26
C GLY A 68 1.77 -7.79 5.00
N ARG A 69 2.10 -8.53 6.07
CA ARG A 69 3.34 -8.32 6.81
C ARG A 69 4.55 -8.88 6.06
N SER A 70 4.42 -10.05 5.45
CA SER A 70 5.47 -10.64 4.60
C SER A 70 5.84 -9.74 3.42
N PHE A 71 4.85 -9.14 2.76
CA PHE A 71 5.08 -8.14 1.72
C PHE A 71 5.81 -6.90 2.26
N HIS A 72 5.43 -6.40 3.44
CA HIS A 72 6.08 -5.24 4.04
C HIS A 72 7.55 -5.50 4.37
N ASP A 73 7.84 -6.59 5.08
CA ASP A 73 9.19 -6.93 5.51
C ASP A 73 10.06 -7.30 4.29
N GLY A 74 9.48 -7.92 3.26
CA GLY A 74 10.11 -8.16 1.97
C GLY A 74 10.47 -6.87 1.21
N VAL A 75 9.57 -5.88 1.17
CA VAL A 75 9.87 -4.55 0.60
C VAL A 75 11.01 -3.86 1.34
N VAL A 76 10.99 -3.89 2.68
CA VAL A 76 12.06 -3.29 3.49
C VAL A 76 13.40 -3.94 3.15
N ARG A 77 13.47 -5.28 3.16
CA ARG A 77 14.70 -6.00 2.82
C ARG A 77 15.14 -5.73 1.38
N ALA A 78 14.22 -5.69 0.43
CA ALA A 78 14.54 -5.36 -0.97
C ALA A 78 15.14 -3.95 -1.11
N LEU A 79 14.62 -2.96 -0.40
CA LEU A 79 15.18 -1.61 -0.38
C LEU A 79 16.57 -1.55 0.28
N GLU A 80 16.81 -2.34 1.33
CA GLU A 80 18.15 -2.49 1.94
C GLU A 80 19.16 -3.11 0.98
N LEU A 81 18.73 -4.03 0.13
CA LEU A 81 19.54 -4.63 -0.94
C LEU A 81 19.82 -3.65 -2.10
N GLY A 82 19.25 -2.45 -2.05
CA GLY A 82 19.41 -1.42 -3.05
C GLY A 82 18.50 -1.59 -4.27
N ALA A 83 17.36 -2.28 -4.15
CA ALA A 83 16.43 -2.46 -5.26
C ALA A 83 16.00 -1.13 -5.91
N ASP A 84 16.07 -1.06 -7.23
CA ASP A 84 15.44 0.01 -8.02
C ASP A 84 14.01 -0.37 -8.38
N ILE A 85 13.74 -1.67 -8.51
CA ILE A 85 12.43 -2.24 -8.81
C ILE A 85 12.21 -3.46 -7.91
N VAL A 86 11.02 -3.59 -7.35
CA VAL A 86 10.60 -4.79 -6.61
C VAL A 86 9.42 -5.42 -7.31
N VAL A 87 9.53 -6.71 -7.63
CA VAL A 87 8.42 -7.51 -8.12
C VAL A 87 7.96 -8.45 -7.03
N ASN A 88 6.67 -8.43 -6.71
CA ASN A 88 6.06 -9.44 -5.85
C ASN A 88 5.43 -10.54 -6.70
N THR A 89 5.73 -11.80 -6.39
CA THR A 89 5.02 -12.99 -6.91
C THR A 89 4.70 -13.96 -5.76
N ASP A 90 3.91 -14.99 -6.04
CA ASP A 90 3.46 -15.98 -5.04
C ASP A 90 4.24 -17.31 -5.21
N GLY A 91 4.48 -18.00 -4.10
CA GLY A 91 5.23 -19.27 -4.07
C GLY A 91 4.45 -20.51 -4.58
N ASP A 92 3.17 -20.37 -4.95
CA ASP A 92 2.28 -21.48 -5.34
C ASP A 92 2.22 -21.74 -6.85
N ASN A 93 3.03 -21.02 -7.62
CA ASN A 93 3.15 -21.09 -9.07
C ASN A 93 1.88 -20.69 -9.86
N GLN A 94 0.93 -19.96 -9.27
CA GLN A 94 -0.24 -19.48 -10.02
C GLN A 94 0.07 -18.38 -11.03
N TYR A 95 1.12 -17.59 -10.81
CA TYR A 95 1.53 -16.53 -11.73
C TYR A 95 2.56 -17.03 -12.73
N PRO A 96 2.50 -16.57 -13.99
CA PRO A 96 3.53 -16.84 -15.00
C PRO A 96 4.74 -15.92 -14.79
N GLN A 97 5.82 -16.45 -14.22
CA GLN A 97 7.00 -15.69 -13.81
C GLN A 97 7.80 -15.19 -15.02
N ASP A 98 7.66 -15.82 -16.19
CA ASP A 98 8.18 -15.32 -17.47
C ASP A 98 7.64 -13.92 -17.82
N GLN A 99 6.45 -13.56 -17.31
CA GLN A 99 5.85 -12.25 -17.48
C GLN A 99 6.45 -11.15 -16.58
N ILE A 100 7.40 -11.49 -15.69
CA ILE A 100 8.15 -10.48 -14.89
C ILE A 100 8.79 -9.44 -15.81
N THR A 101 9.33 -9.86 -16.96
CA THR A 101 9.85 -8.95 -17.99
C THR A 101 8.82 -7.89 -18.36
N ASN A 102 7.60 -8.30 -18.69
CA ASN A 102 6.53 -7.40 -19.11
C ASN A 102 6.06 -6.47 -17.99
N LEU A 103 6.12 -6.91 -16.73
CA LEU A 103 5.82 -6.04 -15.58
C LEU A 103 6.88 -4.98 -15.33
N VAL A 104 8.15 -5.32 -15.58
CA VAL A 104 9.29 -4.44 -15.28
C VAL A 104 9.53 -3.40 -16.38
N GLN A 105 9.31 -3.75 -17.65
CA GLN A 105 9.59 -2.86 -18.79
C GLN A 105 8.89 -1.48 -18.70
N PRO A 106 7.62 -1.32 -18.32
CA PRO A 106 7.00 0.00 -18.19
C PRO A 106 7.67 0.88 -17.12
N ILE A 107 8.21 0.28 -16.06
CA ILE A 107 8.94 1.01 -15.01
C ILE A 107 10.32 1.42 -15.51
N VAL A 108 11.05 0.51 -16.18
CA VAL A 108 12.35 0.81 -16.79
C VAL A 108 12.25 1.98 -17.78
N HIS A 109 11.19 2.02 -18.58
CA HIS A 109 10.93 3.11 -19.52
C HIS A 109 10.35 4.37 -18.87
N GLY A 110 10.16 4.39 -17.54
CA GLY A 110 9.61 5.53 -16.81
C GLY A 110 8.16 5.85 -17.18
N LYS A 111 7.37 4.89 -17.67
CA LYS A 111 5.95 5.06 -18.02
C LYS A 111 5.03 4.82 -16.83
N ALA A 112 5.41 3.88 -15.95
CA ALA A 112 4.65 3.50 -14.77
C ALA A 112 5.50 3.53 -13.50
N ASP A 113 4.86 3.83 -12.37
CA ASP A 113 5.46 3.69 -11.04
C ASP A 113 5.09 2.33 -10.42
N ILE A 114 3.94 1.77 -10.83
CA ILE A 114 3.40 0.46 -10.42
C ILE A 114 2.81 -0.23 -11.65
N VAL A 115 3.12 -1.50 -11.85
CA VAL A 115 2.52 -2.32 -12.91
C VAL A 115 1.83 -3.53 -12.30
N ILE A 116 0.60 -3.80 -12.71
CA ILE A 116 -0.25 -4.87 -12.16
C ILE A 116 -0.57 -5.89 -13.24
N ALA A 117 -0.29 -7.17 -12.94
CA ALA A 117 -0.70 -8.26 -13.80
C ALA A 117 -2.21 -8.50 -13.64
N ASP A 118 -3.00 -8.17 -14.66
CA ASP A 118 -4.42 -8.49 -14.75
C ASP A 118 -4.58 -9.97 -15.12
N ARG A 119 -5.09 -10.77 -14.18
CA ARG A 119 -5.34 -12.20 -14.38
C ARG A 119 -6.51 -12.48 -15.35
N GLN A 120 -7.14 -11.44 -15.90
CA GLN A 120 -8.27 -11.52 -16.80
C GLN A 120 -9.41 -12.38 -16.23
N VAL A 121 -9.72 -12.23 -14.94
CA VAL A 121 -10.66 -13.10 -14.21
C VAL A 121 -12.06 -13.15 -14.83
N HIS A 122 -12.41 -12.15 -15.65
CA HIS A 122 -13.64 -12.11 -16.43
C HIS A 122 -13.70 -13.21 -17.52
N LEU A 123 -12.56 -13.63 -18.08
CA LEU A 123 -12.42 -14.66 -19.11
C LEU A 123 -12.23 -16.08 -18.54
N VAL A 124 -11.93 -16.24 -17.25
CA VAL A 124 -11.74 -17.57 -16.65
C VAL A 124 -13.08 -18.32 -16.57
N GLU A 125 -13.19 -19.45 -17.28
CA GLU A 125 -14.44 -20.23 -17.43
C GLU A 125 -14.96 -20.81 -16.10
N HIS A 126 -14.09 -21.11 -15.15
CA HIS A 126 -14.46 -21.81 -13.91
C HIS A 126 -14.94 -20.91 -12.75
N PHE A 127 -15.01 -19.59 -12.93
CA PHE A 127 -15.54 -18.69 -11.89
C PHE A 127 -17.07 -18.59 -11.95
N SER A 128 -17.74 -18.91 -10.85
CA SER A 128 -19.20 -18.76 -10.75
C SER A 128 -19.64 -17.32 -11.02
N TRP A 129 -20.79 -17.16 -11.66
CA TRP A 129 -21.39 -15.87 -12.03
C TRP A 129 -21.46 -14.87 -10.85
N ALA A 130 -21.72 -15.39 -9.63
CA ALA A 130 -21.77 -14.60 -8.40
C ALA A 130 -20.39 -14.05 -8.00
N LYS A 131 -19.32 -14.85 -8.14
CA LYS A 131 -17.95 -14.39 -7.87
C LYS A 131 -17.51 -13.31 -8.87
N LYS A 132 -17.88 -13.46 -10.16
CA LYS A 132 -17.60 -12.46 -11.21
C LYS A 132 -18.29 -11.11 -10.91
N LYS A 133 -19.56 -11.13 -10.48
CA LYS A 133 -20.27 -9.90 -10.08
C LYS A 133 -19.68 -9.23 -8.84
N LEU A 134 -19.32 -10.03 -7.82
CA LEU A 134 -18.74 -9.51 -6.58
C LEU A 134 -17.38 -8.83 -6.82
N GLN A 135 -16.53 -9.46 -7.64
CA GLN A 135 -15.25 -8.87 -8.03
C GLN A 135 -15.44 -7.58 -8.83
N LYS A 136 -16.35 -7.57 -9.82
CA LYS A 136 -16.64 -6.35 -10.61
C LYS A 136 -17.20 -5.21 -9.77
N LEU A 137 -17.92 -5.51 -8.67
CA LEU A 137 -18.36 -4.50 -7.71
C LEU A 137 -17.19 -4.03 -6.83
N GLY A 138 -16.39 -4.97 -6.31
CA GLY A 138 -15.18 -4.67 -5.53
C GLY A 138 -14.19 -3.80 -6.31
N SER A 139 -13.84 -4.19 -7.54
CA SER A 139 -12.99 -3.40 -8.44
C SER A 139 -13.58 -2.03 -8.71
N ARG A 140 -14.89 -1.89 -8.98
CA ARG A 140 -15.52 -0.57 -9.17
C ARG A 140 -15.43 0.33 -7.94
N VAL A 141 -15.62 -0.22 -6.75
CA VAL A 141 -15.54 0.57 -5.52
C VAL A 141 -14.10 0.95 -5.21
N VAL A 142 -13.14 0.05 -5.40
CA VAL A 142 -11.71 0.34 -5.28
C VAL A 142 -11.28 1.38 -6.30
N ASN A 143 -11.67 1.23 -7.57
CA ASN A 143 -11.41 2.18 -8.64
C ASN A 143 -12.00 3.57 -8.33
N ARG A 144 -13.21 3.63 -7.76
CA ARG A 144 -13.81 4.91 -7.33
C ARG A 144 -13.10 5.53 -6.11
N ALA A 145 -12.60 4.71 -5.19
CA ALA A 145 -11.86 5.18 -4.01
C ALA A 145 -10.41 5.58 -4.36
N ALA A 146 -9.81 4.93 -5.35
CA ALA A 146 -8.47 5.18 -5.85
C ALA A 146 -8.45 6.23 -6.98
N GLY A 147 -9.57 6.49 -7.65
CA GLY A 147 -9.60 7.32 -8.87
C GLY A 147 -8.89 6.65 -10.05
N THR A 148 -8.89 5.31 -10.11
CA THR A 148 -8.19 4.50 -11.11
C THR A 148 -9.17 3.66 -11.92
N GLU A 149 -8.77 3.14 -13.07
CA GLU A 149 -9.56 2.18 -13.86
C GLU A 149 -8.81 0.86 -14.00
N LEU A 150 -8.65 0.14 -12.88
CA LEU A 150 -7.91 -1.14 -12.87
C LEU A 150 -8.86 -2.33 -13.07
N PRO A 151 -8.58 -3.23 -14.04
CA PRO A 151 -9.37 -4.43 -14.26
C PRO A 151 -9.33 -5.42 -13.09
N ASP A 152 -8.14 -5.67 -12.51
CA ASP A 152 -7.93 -6.60 -11.39
C ASP A 152 -7.11 -5.99 -10.26
N ALA A 153 -7.78 -5.23 -9.39
CA ALA A 153 -7.16 -4.60 -8.23
C ALA A 153 -6.72 -5.59 -7.13
N ALA A 154 -7.05 -6.89 -7.25
CA ALA A 154 -6.75 -7.91 -6.24
C ALA A 154 -5.56 -8.80 -6.61
N SER A 155 -4.98 -8.63 -7.80
CA SER A 155 -3.79 -9.39 -8.21
C SER A 155 -2.59 -9.06 -7.33
N GLY A 156 -1.86 -10.08 -6.87
CA GLY A 156 -0.62 -9.96 -6.09
C GLY A 156 0.64 -9.91 -6.96
N PHE A 157 0.53 -10.18 -8.26
CA PHE A 157 1.66 -10.13 -9.17
C PHE A 157 1.85 -8.73 -9.71
N ARG A 158 2.85 -8.03 -9.16
CA ARG A 158 3.03 -6.59 -9.37
C ARG A 158 4.50 -6.22 -9.36
N ALA A 159 4.84 -5.24 -10.18
CA ALA A 159 6.11 -4.52 -10.09
C ALA A 159 5.89 -3.14 -9.48
N TYR A 160 6.85 -2.72 -8.66
CA TYR A 160 6.88 -1.43 -8.00
C TYR A 160 8.23 -0.77 -8.23
N SER A 161 8.22 0.49 -8.65
CA SER A 161 9.43 1.32 -8.64
C SER A 161 9.87 1.61 -7.21
N ARG A 162 11.17 1.82 -7.00
CA ARG A 162 11.74 2.30 -5.73
C ARG A 162 10.97 3.50 -5.17
N GLU A 163 10.74 4.52 -5.99
CA GLU A 163 10.05 5.75 -5.56
C GLU A 163 8.61 5.47 -5.11
N SER A 164 7.89 4.56 -5.78
CA SER A 164 6.55 4.16 -5.32
C SER A 164 6.60 3.54 -3.92
N LEU A 165 7.59 2.70 -3.62
CA LEU A 165 7.73 2.04 -2.32
C LEU A 165 8.16 3.00 -1.20
N MET A 166 8.82 4.11 -1.53
CA MET A 166 9.13 5.17 -0.57
C MET A 166 7.86 5.83 -0.05
N VAL A 167 6.88 6.06 -0.91
CA VAL A 167 5.65 6.80 -0.55
C VAL A 167 4.49 5.90 -0.11
N LEU A 168 4.51 4.61 -0.49
CA LEU A 168 3.50 3.62 -0.10
C LEU A 168 3.78 3.06 1.30
N ASN A 169 2.72 2.91 2.09
CA ASN A 169 2.80 2.42 3.47
C ASN A 169 1.78 1.29 3.70
N THR A 170 2.22 0.04 3.71
CA THR A 170 1.35 -1.11 4.00
C THR A 170 1.17 -1.28 5.50
N ILE A 171 -0.06 -1.12 5.99
CA ILE A 171 -0.40 -1.20 7.42
C ILE A 171 -1.21 -2.48 7.69
N THR A 172 -1.94 -2.97 6.69
CA THR A 172 -2.78 -4.15 6.85
C THR A 172 -1.98 -5.45 6.95
N ARG A 173 -2.44 -6.36 7.82
CA ARG A 173 -1.94 -7.75 7.87
C ARG A 173 -2.58 -8.65 6.82
N PHE A 174 -3.65 -8.20 6.17
CA PHE A 174 -4.52 -9.05 5.35
C PHE A 174 -4.13 -9.05 3.86
N SER A 175 -4.55 -8.04 3.09
CA SER A 175 -4.23 -7.93 1.67
C SER A 175 -3.65 -6.55 1.40
N TYR A 176 -2.35 -6.51 1.14
CA TYR A 176 -1.65 -5.29 0.76
C TYR A 176 -2.16 -4.76 -0.59
N CYS A 177 -2.68 -5.64 -1.46
CA CYS A 177 -3.08 -5.35 -2.83
C CYS A 177 -4.08 -4.20 -2.96
N MET A 178 -5.13 -4.20 -2.12
CA MET A 178 -6.14 -3.14 -2.13
C MET A 178 -5.58 -1.85 -1.55
N GLU A 179 -4.81 -1.95 -0.46
CA GLU A 179 -4.26 -0.79 0.25
C GLU A 179 -3.26 -0.02 -0.64
N THR A 180 -2.35 -0.73 -1.32
CA THR A 180 -1.35 -0.09 -2.18
C THR A 180 -1.96 0.60 -3.39
N ILE A 181 -3.01 0.04 -4.01
CA ILE A 181 -3.70 0.69 -5.14
C ILE A 181 -4.41 1.96 -4.70
N ILE A 182 -5.13 1.91 -3.58
CA ILE A 182 -5.87 3.06 -3.07
C ILE A 182 -4.88 4.18 -2.72
N GLN A 183 -3.77 3.84 -2.07
CA GLN A 183 -2.69 4.78 -1.80
C GLN A 183 -2.09 5.36 -3.09
N ALA A 184 -1.75 4.51 -4.04
CA ALA A 184 -1.17 4.91 -5.32
C ALA A 184 -2.07 5.87 -6.08
N GLY A 185 -3.37 5.58 -6.17
CA GLY A 185 -4.35 6.45 -6.82
C GLY A 185 -4.51 7.80 -6.13
N ASN A 186 -4.60 7.82 -4.79
CA ASN A 186 -4.68 9.07 -4.03
C ASN A 186 -3.38 9.90 -4.09
N LYS A 187 -2.21 9.25 -4.22
CA LYS A 187 -0.90 9.89 -4.41
C LYS A 187 -0.59 10.18 -5.88
N ARG A 188 -1.52 9.91 -6.81
CA ARG A 188 -1.39 10.13 -8.26
C ARG A 188 -0.17 9.45 -8.89
N LEU A 189 0.18 8.27 -8.38
CA LEU A 189 1.19 7.42 -9.01
C LEU A 189 0.66 6.88 -10.34
N ARG A 190 1.57 6.69 -11.31
CA ARG A 190 1.25 6.12 -12.61
C ARG A 190 1.11 4.61 -12.46
N ILE A 191 -0.09 4.10 -12.68
CA ILE A 191 -0.39 2.67 -12.58
C ILE A 191 -0.74 2.16 -13.96
N GLU A 192 -0.01 1.14 -14.41
CA GLU A 192 -0.34 0.39 -15.63
C GLU A 192 -0.81 -1.02 -15.29
N SER A 193 -1.60 -1.61 -16.17
CA SER A 193 -2.06 -2.99 -16.05
C SER A 193 -1.78 -3.74 -17.34
N ILE A 194 -1.20 -4.93 -17.21
CA ILE A 194 -0.91 -5.83 -18.34
C ILE A 194 -1.71 -7.12 -18.19
N PRO A 195 -2.34 -7.64 -19.26
CA PRO A 195 -3.04 -8.91 -19.19
C PRO A 195 -2.05 -10.06 -19.06
N VAL A 196 -2.35 -11.03 -18.18
CA VAL A 196 -1.59 -12.27 -18.02
C VAL A 196 -2.51 -13.47 -17.87
N THR A 197 -2.09 -14.61 -18.42
CA THR A 197 -2.77 -15.90 -18.23
C THR A 197 -2.16 -16.61 -17.03
N THR A 198 -2.97 -16.91 -16.01
CA THR A 198 -2.51 -17.65 -14.82
C THR A 198 -2.31 -19.13 -15.12
N ASN A 199 -1.35 -19.75 -14.45
CA ASN A 199 -1.17 -21.20 -14.47
C ASN A 199 -2.34 -21.92 -13.79
N ALA A 200 -2.47 -23.23 -14.04
CA ALA A 200 -3.47 -24.04 -13.38
C ALA A 200 -3.26 -24.03 -11.85
N LYS A 201 -4.37 -24.06 -11.09
CA LYS A 201 -4.30 -24.13 -9.64
C LYS A 201 -3.62 -25.42 -9.20
N THR A 202 -2.55 -25.27 -8.43
CA THR A 202 -1.83 -26.36 -7.76
C THR A 202 -2.49 -26.74 -6.44
N ARG A 203 -3.04 -25.75 -5.70
CA ARG A 203 -3.76 -25.94 -4.44
C ARG A 203 -4.86 -24.89 -4.21
N GLU A 204 -5.71 -25.10 -3.20
CA GLU A 204 -6.67 -24.09 -2.76
C GLU A 204 -5.98 -22.92 -2.02
N SER A 205 -6.60 -21.74 -2.10
CA SER A 205 -6.06 -20.51 -1.53
C SER A 205 -6.14 -20.50 0.00
N ARG A 206 -5.01 -20.34 0.68
CA ARG A 206 -4.92 -20.19 2.15
C ARG A 206 -5.32 -18.78 2.65
N LEU A 207 -5.47 -17.81 1.74
CA LEU A 207 -5.79 -16.42 2.09
C LEU A 207 -7.23 -16.22 2.60
N PHE A 208 -8.16 -17.10 2.20
CA PHE A 208 -9.57 -17.02 2.61
C PHE A 208 -10.10 -18.40 2.99
N LYS A 209 -10.71 -18.51 4.17
CA LYS A 209 -11.33 -19.78 4.61
C LYS A 209 -12.74 -19.96 4.04
N SER A 210 -13.41 -18.87 3.64
CA SER A 210 -14.74 -18.91 3.02
C SER A 210 -15.06 -17.69 2.15
N THR A 211 -16.02 -17.83 1.23
CA THR A 211 -16.47 -16.73 0.34
C THR A 211 -17.16 -15.58 1.11
N PRO A 212 -18.01 -15.80 2.13
CA PRO A 212 -18.61 -14.72 2.91
C PRO A 212 -17.59 -13.90 3.70
N GLU A 213 -16.59 -14.57 4.31
CA GLU A 213 -15.51 -13.90 5.03
C GLU A 213 -14.72 -12.95 4.11
N HIS A 214 -14.45 -13.39 2.87
CA HIS A 214 -13.79 -12.55 1.87
C HIS A 214 -14.60 -11.29 1.54
N VAL A 215 -15.93 -11.42 1.40
CA VAL A 215 -16.82 -10.29 1.11
C VAL A 215 -16.79 -9.27 2.25
N VAL A 216 -16.95 -9.74 3.49
CA VAL A 216 -16.97 -8.87 4.68
C VAL A 216 -15.63 -8.16 4.87
N LYS A 217 -14.51 -8.87 4.76
CA LYS A 217 -13.18 -8.27 4.90
C LYS A 217 -12.87 -7.26 3.80
N SER A 218 -13.26 -7.55 2.55
CA SER A 218 -13.08 -6.63 1.43
C SER A 218 -13.94 -5.38 1.59
N GLY A 219 -15.20 -5.53 2.01
CA GLY A 219 -16.09 -4.41 2.32
C GLY A 219 -15.56 -3.54 3.46
N ALA A 220 -15.07 -4.16 4.53
CA ALA A 220 -14.44 -3.45 5.63
C ALA A 220 -13.17 -2.69 5.20
N ALA A 221 -12.34 -3.27 4.32
CA ALA A 221 -11.16 -2.61 3.77
C ALA A 221 -11.52 -1.38 2.92
N ILE A 222 -12.57 -1.49 2.10
CA ILE A 222 -13.13 -0.39 1.31
C ILE A 222 -13.64 0.75 2.20
N VAL A 223 -14.43 0.43 3.22
CA VAL A 223 -14.98 1.43 4.16
C VAL A 223 -13.84 2.10 4.92
N ARG A 224 -12.89 1.32 5.44
CA ARG A 224 -11.69 1.82 6.11
C ARG A 224 -10.89 2.75 5.21
N SER A 225 -10.67 2.37 3.95
CA SER A 225 -10.01 3.22 2.96
C SER A 225 -10.77 4.54 2.75
N SER A 226 -12.08 4.47 2.53
CA SER A 226 -12.90 5.67 2.30
C SER A 226 -12.83 6.64 3.49
N LEU A 227 -12.93 6.09 4.72
CA LEU A 227 -12.73 6.84 5.96
C LEU A 227 -11.30 7.37 6.10
N MET A 228 -10.28 6.63 5.64
CA MET A 228 -8.90 7.10 5.69
C MET A 228 -8.67 8.33 4.79
N TYR A 229 -9.24 8.37 3.58
CA TYR A 229 -8.97 9.47 2.65
C TYR A 229 -9.91 10.66 2.80
N LYS A 230 -11.19 10.42 3.12
CA LYS A 230 -12.21 11.47 3.24
C LYS A 230 -13.11 11.25 4.47
N PRO A 231 -12.55 11.23 5.69
CA PRO A 231 -13.33 10.96 6.90
C PRO A 231 -14.40 12.03 7.16
N TYR A 232 -14.09 13.30 6.86
CA TYR A 232 -15.01 14.42 7.05
C TYR A 232 -16.32 14.26 6.27
N ALA A 233 -16.32 13.53 5.14
CA ALA A 233 -17.48 13.39 4.28
C ALA A 233 -18.64 12.66 4.97
N VAL A 234 -18.34 11.64 5.80
CA VAL A 234 -19.35 10.89 6.55
C VAL A 234 -20.02 11.80 7.57
N PHE A 235 -19.21 12.54 8.33
CA PHE A 235 -19.70 13.46 9.35
C PHE A 235 -20.44 14.66 8.75
N ALA A 236 -20.03 15.15 7.58
CA ALA A 236 -20.74 16.19 6.85
C ALA A 236 -22.14 15.72 6.43
N TRP A 237 -22.27 14.49 5.94
CA TRP A 237 -23.57 13.91 5.62
C TRP A 237 -24.47 13.76 6.84
N LEU A 238 -23.94 13.24 7.96
CA LEU A 238 -24.69 13.12 9.21
C LEU A 238 -25.12 14.49 9.74
N THR A 239 -24.23 15.48 9.69
CA THR A 239 -24.54 16.87 10.08
C THR A 239 -25.68 17.44 9.23
N ALA A 240 -25.65 17.24 7.91
CA ALA A 240 -26.70 17.70 7.02
C ALA A 240 -28.04 16.99 7.30
N ILE A 241 -28.03 15.66 7.43
CA ILE A 241 -29.24 14.87 7.67
C ILE A 241 -29.88 15.25 9.01
N PHE A 242 -29.13 15.21 10.11
CA PHE A 242 -29.67 15.52 11.43
C PHE A 242 -29.96 17.01 11.59
N GLY A 243 -29.22 17.88 10.92
CA GLY A 243 -29.51 19.31 10.86
C GLY A 243 -30.86 19.58 10.20
N LEU A 244 -31.09 19.02 9.01
CA LEU A 244 -32.35 19.18 8.28
C LEU A 244 -33.52 18.53 9.02
N LEU A 245 -33.35 17.30 9.52
CA LEU A 245 -34.39 16.61 10.30
C LEU A 245 -34.69 17.33 11.62
N GLY A 246 -33.67 17.91 12.26
CA GLY A 246 -33.80 18.67 13.50
C GLY A 246 -34.61 19.95 13.33
N LEU A 247 -34.57 20.58 12.15
CA LEU A 247 -35.37 21.77 11.85
C LEU A 247 -36.87 21.46 11.70
N ILE A 248 -37.25 20.24 11.30
CA ILE A 248 -38.66 19.88 11.05
C ILE A 248 -39.54 20.04 12.33
N PRO A 249 -39.16 19.50 13.51
CA PRO A 249 -39.90 19.73 14.74
C PRO A 249 -39.99 21.20 15.15
N PHE A 250 -38.96 22.02 14.89
CA PHE A 250 -39.00 23.46 15.16
C PHE A 250 -40.00 24.19 14.26
N VAL A 251 -40.01 23.89 12.96
CA VAL A 251 -40.99 24.44 12.02
C VAL A 251 -42.40 24.03 12.42
N ARG A 252 -42.61 22.73 12.75
CA ARG A 252 -43.90 22.23 13.25
C ARG A 252 -44.33 22.97 14.52
N TYR A 253 -43.42 23.15 15.48
CA TYR A 253 -43.71 23.89 16.71
C TYR A 253 -44.15 25.32 16.40
N PHE A 254 -43.41 26.01 15.52
CA PHE A 254 -43.72 27.40 15.14
C PHE A 254 -45.08 27.52 14.45
N VAL A 255 -45.43 26.59 13.55
CA VAL A 255 -46.76 26.58 12.88
C VAL A 255 -47.89 26.32 13.88
N LEU A 256 -47.71 25.39 14.83
CA LEU A 256 -48.72 25.09 15.84
C LEU A 256 -48.90 26.23 16.84
N TRP A 257 -47.80 26.89 17.19
CA TRP A 257 -47.80 28.06 18.07
C TRP A 257 -48.54 29.25 17.44
N LEU A 258 -48.35 29.51 16.14
CA LEU A 258 -49.10 30.54 15.41
C LEU A 258 -50.59 30.20 15.23
N GLY A 259 -50.95 28.92 15.22
CA GLY A 259 -52.31 28.43 15.00
C GLY A 259 -53.19 28.35 16.26
N ASP A 260 -52.72 28.89 17.40
CA ASP A 260 -53.44 29.00 18.67
C ASP A 260 -54.04 27.67 19.20
N ARG A 261 -53.38 26.55 18.90
CA ARG A 261 -53.81 25.22 19.36
C ARG A 261 -53.34 24.98 20.80
N GLU A 262 -54.26 24.57 21.67
CA GLU A 262 -53.95 24.26 23.07
C GLU A 262 -52.96 23.09 23.21
N GLY A 263 -51.90 23.31 24.00
CA GLY A 263 -50.87 22.34 24.32
C GLY A 263 -49.46 22.90 24.09
N GLY A 264 -48.59 22.87 25.10
CA GLY A 264 -47.26 23.51 25.02
C GLY A 264 -46.29 22.93 23.98
N HIS A 265 -46.66 21.86 23.26
CA HIS A 265 -45.90 21.21 22.18
C HIS A 265 -44.40 21.01 22.41
N VAL A 266 -43.99 20.94 23.69
CA VAL A 266 -42.59 20.89 24.15
C VAL A 266 -41.86 19.67 23.60
N GLN A 267 -42.59 18.58 23.33
CA GLN A 267 -42.05 17.38 22.68
C GLN A 267 -41.39 17.68 21.32
N SER A 268 -41.93 18.63 20.54
CA SER A 268 -41.33 19.03 19.26
C SER A 268 -40.00 19.76 19.48
N LEU A 269 -39.94 20.65 20.48
CA LEU A 269 -38.71 21.35 20.84
C LEU A 269 -37.64 20.39 21.38
N LEU A 270 -38.03 19.42 22.20
CA LEU A 270 -37.12 18.39 22.75
C LEU A 270 -36.54 17.49 21.65
N LEU A 271 -37.38 17.03 20.72
CA LEU A 271 -36.91 16.22 19.59
C LEU A 271 -36.02 17.03 18.65
N GLY A 272 -36.42 18.27 18.33
CA GLY A 272 -35.64 19.17 17.49
C GLY A 272 -34.27 19.49 18.10
N SER A 273 -34.22 19.82 19.40
CA SER A 273 -32.97 20.11 20.09
C SER A 273 -32.05 18.89 20.17
N LEU A 274 -32.58 17.69 20.44
CA LEU A 274 -31.80 16.45 20.42
C LEU A 274 -31.16 16.19 19.05
N LEU A 275 -31.92 16.35 17.97
CA LEU A 275 -31.42 16.17 16.61
C LEU A 275 -30.35 17.23 16.24
N LEU A 276 -30.55 18.49 16.64
CA LEU A 276 -29.54 19.53 16.44
C LEU A 276 -28.27 19.30 17.26
N ILE A 277 -28.39 18.76 18.48
CA ILE A 277 -27.22 18.35 19.28
C ILE A 277 -26.45 17.24 18.55
N ILE A 278 -27.13 16.23 18.01
CA ILE A 278 -26.49 15.16 17.21
C ILE A 278 -25.81 15.74 15.96
N ALA A 279 -26.45 16.69 15.28
CA ALA A 279 -25.88 17.38 14.13
C ALA A 279 -24.61 18.16 14.52
N PHE A 280 -24.64 18.89 15.62
CA PHE A 280 -23.49 19.65 16.14
C PHE A 280 -22.34 18.72 16.58
N MET A 281 -22.64 17.63 17.29
CA MET A 281 -21.64 16.63 17.65
C MET A 281 -21.01 15.98 16.39
N SER A 282 -21.82 15.71 15.37
CA SER A 282 -21.34 15.19 14.08
C SER A 282 -20.42 16.20 13.40
N LEU A 283 -20.76 17.50 13.40
CA LEU A 283 -19.92 18.56 12.86
C LEU A 283 -18.56 18.62 13.57
N MET A 284 -18.56 18.58 14.90
CA MET A 284 -17.34 18.56 15.72
C MET A 284 -16.47 17.34 15.41
N LEU A 285 -17.06 16.15 15.31
CA LEU A 285 -16.35 14.93 14.89
C LEU A 285 -15.79 15.06 13.47
N GLY A 286 -16.49 15.75 12.57
CA GLY A 286 -16.01 16.07 11.23
C GLY A 286 -14.74 16.91 11.24
N VAL A 287 -14.71 17.98 12.05
CA VAL A 287 -13.51 18.84 12.22
C VAL A 287 -12.34 18.05 12.82
N ILE A 288 -12.57 17.31 13.90
CA ILE A 288 -11.54 16.47 14.54
C ILE A 288 -10.97 15.47 13.53
N SER A 289 -11.84 14.84 12.74
CA SER A 289 -11.43 13.86 11.74
C SER A 289 -10.57 14.46 10.63
N ASP A 290 -10.83 15.70 10.22
CA ASP A 290 -10.01 16.39 9.22
C ASP A 290 -8.64 16.82 9.77
N LEU A 291 -8.59 17.24 11.04
CA LEU A 291 -7.33 17.49 11.75
C LEU A 291 -6.48 16.22 11.88
N ILE A 292 -7.08 15.08 12.25
CA ILE A 292 -6.39 13.79 12.32
C ILE A 292 -5.87 13.37 10.94
N ARG A 293 -6.68 13.55 9.88
CA ARG A 293 -6.24 13.30 8.50
C ARG A 293 -5.02 14.14 8.14
N THR A 294 -5.04 15.43 8.46
CA THR A 294 -3.93 16.36 8.20
C THR A 294 -2.67 15.93 8.94
N ASN A 295 -2.80 15.59 10.23
CA ASN A 295 -1.66 15.09 11.01
C ASN A 295 -1.10 13.78 10.44
N ARG A 296 -1.95 12.86 9.99
CA ARG A 296 -1.51 11.64 9.32
C ARG A 296 -0.70 11.94 8.06
N ILE A 297 -1.15 12.89 7.23
CA ILE A 297 -0.42 13.29 6.01
C ILE A 297 0.97 13.83 6.36
N LEU A 298 1.08 14.66 7.41
CA LEU A 298 2.38 15.17 7.88
C LEU A 298 3.31 14.04 8.34
N ILE A 299 2.76 13.05 9.06
CA ILE A 299 3.52 11.86 9.50
C ILE A 299 3.94 11.01 8.29
N GLU A 300 3.07 10.82 7.30
CA GLU A 300 3.41 10.09 6.07
C GLU A 300 4.56 10.76 5.31
N ILE A 301 4.56 12.09 5.21
CA ILE A 301 5.64 12.87 4.58
C ILE A 301 6.95 12.68 5.36
N ASN A 302 6.91 12.74 6.69
CA ASN A 302 8.10 12.50 7.51
C ASN A 302 8.63 11.06 7.36
N LEU A 303 7.73 10.08 7.28
CA LEU A 303 8.11 8.69 7.02
C LEU A 303 8.76 8.53 5.64
N GLU A 304 8.28 9.23 4.61
CA GLU A 304 8.91 9.26 3.29
C GLU A 304 10.34 9.82 3.39
N HIS A 305 10.55 10.94 4.08
CA HIS A 305 11.90 11.49 4.30
C HIS A 305 12.79 10.52 5.06
N THR A 306 12.26 9.84 6.08
CA THR A 306 13.00 8.82 6.85
C THR A 306 13.40 7.64 5.98
N LYS A 307 12.49 7.14 5.13
CA LYS A 307 12.79 6.08 4.17
C LYS A 307 13.83 6.52 3.14
N LYS A 308 13.73 7.73 2.61
CA LYS A 308 14.72 8.30 1.69
C LYS A 308 16.08 8.48 2.37
N ALA A 309 16.13 8.90 3.63
CA ALA A 309 17.38 8.97 4.38
C ALA A 309 18.00 7.57 4.62
N ARG A 310 17.16 6.56 4.91
CA ARG A 310 17.60 5.18 5.18
C ARG A 310 18.05 4.43 3.93
N PHE A 311 17.32 4.59 2.82
CA PHE A 311 17.48 3.77 1.61
C PHE A 311 17.95 4.56 0.37
N GLY A 312 17.96 5.90 0.44
CA GLY A 312 18.22 6.78 -0.71
C GLY A 312 19.69 6.91 -1.08
N LYS A 313 20.64 6.60 -0.19
CA LYS A 313 22.05 6.49 -0.57
C LYS A 313 22.26 5.16 -1.28
N SER A 314 22.40 5.19 -2.60
CA SER A 314 22.98 4.07 -3.36
C SER A 314 24.36 3.75 -2.75
N GLY A 315 24.75 2.47 -2.66
CA GLY A 315 26.00 2.03 -2.02
C GLY A 315 27.27 2.76 -2.50
N THR A 316 27.22 3.41 -3.65
CA THR A 316 28.28 4.26 -4.21
C THR A 316 28.47 5.60 -3.48
N GLU A 317 27.43 6.18 -2.89
CA GLU A 317 27.51 7.48 -2.18
C GLU A 317 27.98 7.33 -0.74
N MET A 318 27.59 6.25 -0.05
CA MET A 318 28.07 5.97 1.32
C MET A 318 29.58 5.75 1.38
N MET A 319 30.18 5.14 0.34
CA MET A 319 31.63 4.92 0.28
C MET A 319 32.41 6.22 0.05
N ARG A 320 31.85 7.18 -0.70
CA ARG A 320 32.46 8.51 -0.90
C ARG A 320 32.42 9.35 0.39
N ASP A 321 31.28 9.37 1.06
CA ASP A 321 31.04 10.19 2.26
C ASP A 321 31.87 9.72 3.48
N GLN A 322 32.19 8.42 3.56
CA GLN A 322 33.07 7.87 4.61
C GLN A 322 34.57 8.11 4.34
N THR A 323 34.96 8.38 3.09
CA THR A 323 36.36 8.67 2.73
C THR A 323 36.71 10.16 2.71
N SER A 324 35.71 11.04 2.70
CA SER A 324 35.93 12.48 2.85
C SER A 324 36.12 12.84 4.31
N VAL A 325 37.32 12.56 4.83
CA VAL A 325 37.80 13.22 6.05
C VAL A 325 37.78 14.74 5.78
N PRO A 326 37.16 15.57 6.64
CA PRO A 326 37.29 17.01 6.53
C PRO A 326 38.78 17.34 6.66
N GLN A 327 39.37 17.85 5.57
CA GLN A 327 40.73 18.37 5.59
C GLN A 327 40.69 19.65 6.43
N PHE A 328 40.92 19.51 7.73
CA PHE A 328 41.16 20.65 8.61
C PHE A 328 42.51 21.22 8.19
N ASP A 329 42.48 22.36 7.49
CA ASP A 329 43.66 23.16 7.22
C ASP A 329 44.32 23.51 8.56
N ALA A 330 45.49 22.92 8.80
CA ALA A 330 46.27 23.19 10.00
C ALA A 330 46.75 24.65 9.98
N PRO A 331 46.67 25.38 11.11
CA PRO A 331 47.16 26.75 11.18
C PRO A 331 48.69 26.76 11.02
N MET A 332 49.15 27.48 10.00
CA MET A 332 50.56 27.66 9.67
C MET A 332 51.27 28.44 10.78
N ALA A 333 52.03 27.75 11.63
CA ALA A 333 52.86 28.38 12.66
C ALA A 333 54.34 28.43 12.23
N ALA A 334 54.83 29.67 12.18
CA ALA A 334 56.22 30.14 12.33
C ALA A 334 57.24 29.85 11.21
N ALA A 335 57.70 30.93 10.55
CA ALA A 335 58.99 31.57 10.88
C ALA A 335 59.45 32.49 9.73
N LYS A 336 59.77 33.75 10.04
CA LYS A 336 60.97 34.41 9.52
C LYS A 336 61.33 35.62 10.37
N ALA A 337 62.42 35.47 11.11
CA ALA A 337 63.22 36.56 11.61
C ALA A 337 63.93 37.26 10.44
N SER A 338 63.95 38.58 10.43
CA SER A 338 65.02 39.37 9.81
C SER A 338 65.10 40.72 10.50
N GLY A 339 66.13 40.92 11.31
CA GLY A 339 66.55 42.24 11.74
C GLY A 339 67.25 43.01 10.61
N THR A 340 67.24 44.35 10.73
CA THR A 340 68.20 45.37 10.24
C THR A 340 67.48 46.73 10.39
N ALA A 341 67.79 47.55 11.39
CA ALA A 341 68.90 48.52 11.50
C ALA A 341 68.65 49.90 10.82
N ARG A 342 68.58 50.94 11.67
CA ARG A 342 69.00 52.36 11.55
C ARG A 342 68.06 53.42 10.96
N PRO A 343 68.27 54.73 11.27
CA PRO A 343 69.24 55.32 12.22
C PRO A 343 68.64 55.82 13.54
#